data_AF-A0A0G0L5A0-F1
#
_entry.id   AF-A0A0G0L5A0-F1
#
_cell.length_a   1.000
_cell.length_b   1.000
_cell.length_c   1.000
_cell.angle_alpha   90.00
_cell.angle_beta   90.00
_cell.angle_gamma   90.00
#
_symmetry.space_group_name_H-M   'P 1'
#
loop_
_entity.id
_entity.type
_entity.pdbx_description
1 polymer ?
#
loop_
_entity_poly.entity_id
_entity_poly.type
_entity_poly.pdbx_seq_one_letter_code
_entity_poly.pdbx_strand_id
1 'polypeptide(L)'
;MKKVIDTEILKIAEKLVKKEKKWHFHILTPGCVFNKDKRFALVMENSSDKKQFVSFSLKKPAKTGQILVEMLHGKGISKKNPSARSGLKSSRKVTQMVERAIELNNKGFAWHHHLLFPDCIFNKDSRYWTLVFEDPLNGEVIKDMSKEKPREALKEIEPLFYAQKK
;
A
#
# COMPACT_ATOMS: atom_id res chain seq x y z
N MET A 1 12.97 -9.65 9.33
CA MET A 1 12.02 -10.18 8.33
C MET A 1 12.56 -11.49 7.76
N LYS A 2 11.79 -12.57 7.80
CA LYS A 2 12.20 -13.91 7.33
C LYS A 2 11.98 -14.05 5.83
N LYS A 3 13.00 -14.50 5.09
CA LYS A 3 12.87 -14.82 3.65
C LYS A 3 12.13 -16.14 3.45
N VAL A 4 11.18 -16.18 2.52
CA VAL A 4 10.34 -17.33 2.17
C VAL A 4 10.00 -17.30 0.67
N ILE A 5 9.38 -18.36 0.17
CA ILE A 5 8.81 -18.40 -1.19
C ILE A 5 7.35 -17.93 -1.21
N ASP A 6 6.86 -17.48 -2.37
CA ASP A 6 5.48 -16.98 -2.54
C ASP A 6 4.41 -17.95 -2.03
N THR A 7 4.58 -19.25 -2.28
CA THR A 7 3.63 -20.29 -1.83
C THR A 7 3.61 -20.44 -0.31
N GLU A 8 4.72 -20.13 0.38
CA GLU A 8 4.77 -20.08 1.83
C GLU A 8 4.01 -18.88 2.39
N ILE A 9 4.08 -17.72 1.73
CA ILE A 9 3.30 -16.53 2.09
C ILE A 9 1.80 -16.84 2.09
N LEU A 10 1.31 -17.53 1.05
CA LEU A 10 -0.10 -17.94 0.99
C LEU A 10 -0.48 -18.88 2.13
N LYS A 11 0.34 -19.91 2.41
CA LYS A 11 0.10 -20.84 3.54
C LYS A 11 0.10 -20.12 4.89
N ILE A 12 0.92 -19.09 5.04
CA ILE A 12 0.94 -18.25 6.24
C ILE A 12 -0.37 -17.45 6.32
N ALA A 13 -0.78 -16.77 5.25
CA ALA A 13 -2.03 -16.02 5.19
C ALA A 13 -3.24 -16.86 5.59
N GLU A 14 -3.37 -18.07 5.00
CA GLU A 14 -4.44 -19.00 5.32
C GLU A 14 -4.49 -19.36 6.81
N LYS A 15 -3.33 -19.60 7.43
CA LYS A 15 -3.23 -19.87 8.87
C LYS A 15 -3.63 -18.66 9.71
N LEU A 16 -3.31 -17.46 9.27
CA LEU A 16 -3.66 -16.22 9.97
C LEU A 16 -5.17 -15.96 9.89
N VAL A 17 -5.78 -16.17 8.72
CA VAL A 17 -7.24 -16.10 8.52
C VAL A 17 -7.95 -17.11 9.42
N LYS A 18 -7.54 -18.39 9.41
CA LYS A 18 -8.15 -19.43 10.26
C LYS A 18 -8.04 -19.16 11.76
N LYS A 19 -7.03 -18.40 12.18
CA LYS A 19 -6.78 -18.05 13.57
C LYS A 19 -7.27 -16.64 13.92
N GLU A 20 -7.99 -15.99 13.01
CA GLU A 20 -8.52 -14.63 13.16
C GLU A 20 -7.44 -13.62 13.58
N LYS A 21 -6.19 -13.83 13.15
CA LYS A 21 -5.08 -12.95 13.48
C LYS A 21 -5.11 -11.70 12.62
N LYS A 22 -4.63 -10.59 13.18
CA LYS A 22 -4.42 -9.35 12.43
C LYS A 22 -3.19 -9.50 11.55
N TRP A 23 -3.37 -9.27 10.25
CA TRP A 23 -2.30 -9.30 9.28
C TRP A 23 -2.58 -8.34 8.12
N HIS A 24 -1.54 -7.99 7.39
CA HIS A 24 -1.64 -7.29 6.12
C HIS A 24 -0.40 -7.61 5.26
N PHE A 25 -0.35 -7.07 4.05
CA PHE A 25 0.78 -7.31 3.15
C PHE A 25 1.04 -6.10 2.25
N HIS A 26 2.24 -6.07 1.67
CA HIS A 26 2.68 -5.09 0.69
C HIS A 26 3.29 -5.78 -0.52
N ILE A 27 3.06 -5.23 -1.70
CA ILE A 27 3.83 -5.55 -2.91
C ILE A 27 4.68 -4.33 -3.22
N LEU A 28 5.97 -4.41 -2.90
CA LEU A 28 6.91 -3.33 -3.13
C LEU A 28 7.59 -3.53 -4.49
N THR A 29 7.58 -2.49 -5.32
CA THR A 29 8.23 -2.49 -6.63
C THR A 29 9.73 -2.24 -6.50
N PRO A 30 10.55 -2.60 -7.50
CA PRO A 30 11.90 -2.07 -7.61
C PRO A 30 11.86 -0.53 -7.60
N GLY A 31 12.70 0.10 -6.79
CA GLY A 31 12.76 1.56 -6.66
C GLY A 31 11.81 2.18 -5.63
N CYS A 32 10.90 1.40 -5.03
CA CYS A 32 10.12 1.85 -3.87
C CYS A 32 11.04 2.17 -2.67
N VAL A 33 10.74 3.24 -1.94
CA VAL A 33 11.50 3.69 -0.76
C VAL A 33 11.58 2.63 0.34
N PHE A 34 10.62 1.71 0.38
CA PHE A 34 10.58 0.58 1.33
C PHE A 34 11.28 -0.67 0.81
N ASN A 35 11.67 -0.70 -0.46
CA ASN A 35 12.30 -1.85 -1.09
C ASN A 35 13.77 -1.57 -1.46
N LYS A 36 14.67 -2.14 -0.67
CA LYS A 36 16.12 -2.08 -0.95
C LYS A 36 16.59 -3.10 -2.00
N ASP A 37 15.75 -4.04 -2.40
CA ASP A 37 16.07 -5.04 -3.42
C ASP A 37 15.69 -4.51 -4.81
N LYS A 38 16.42 -4.94 -5.84
CA LYS A 38 16.14 -4.59 -7.25
C LYS A 38 14.98 -5.41 -7.84
N ARG A 39 14.46 -6.37 -7.09
CA ARG A 39 13.32 -7.24 -7.44
C ARG A 39 12.06 -6.75 -6.76
N PHE A 40 10.91 -7.27 -7.19
CA PHE A 40 9.67 -7.10 -6.43
C PHE A 40 9.79 -7.81 -5.09
N ALA A 41 9.24 -7.20 -4.05
CA ALA A 41 9.16 -7.79 -2.72
C ALA A 41 7.69 -7.94 -2.31
N LEU A 42 7.24 -9.17 -2.08
CA LEU A 42 5.98 -9.47 -1.43
C LEU A 42 6.23 -9.61 0.06
N VAL A 43 5.82 -8.60 0.84
CA VAL A 43 6.02 -8.54 2.29
C VAL A 43 4.71 -8.87 2.97
N MET A 44 4.74 -9.84 3.89
CA MET A 44 3.61 -10.19 4.75
C MET A 44 3.92 -9.85 6.19
N GLU A 45 2.96 -9.21 6.85
CA GLU A 45 3.05 -8.79 8.24
C GLU A 45 1.97 -9.48 9.05
N ASN A 46 2.38 -10.36 9.97
CA ASN A 46 1.54 -10.86 11.04
C ASN A 46 1.66 -9.88 12.21
N SER A 47 0.76 -8.91 12.25
CA SER A 47 0.71 -7.88 13.28
C SER A 47 0.46 -8.47 14.67
N SER A 48 -0.36 -9.51 14.78
CA SER A 48 -0.68 -10.15 16.06
C SER A 48 0.56 -10.75 16.74
N ASP A 49 1.43 -11.43 15.99
CA ASP A 49 2.63 -12.09 16.55
C ASP A 49 3.92 -11.31 16.29
N LYS A 50 3.84 -10.11 15.71
CA LYS A 50 4.98 -9.28 15.29
C LYS A 50 5.99 -10.04 14.41
N LYS A 51 5.49 -10.89 13.50
CA LYS A 51 6.32 -11.65 12.55
C LYS A 51 6.18 -11.10 11.14
N GLN A 52 7.30 -11.01 10.41
CA GLN A 52 7.31 -10.52 9.03
C GLN A 52 8.01 -11.51 8.12
N PHE A 53 7.44 -11.69 6.94
CA PHE A 53 7.93 -12.59 5.91
C PHE A 53 8.08 -11.82 4.59
N VAL A 54 9.07 -12.21 3.78
CA VAL A 54 9.26 -11.63 2.45
C VAL A 54 9.59 -12.68 1.43
N SER A 55 8.99 -12.54 0.26
CA SER A 55 9.43 -13.23 -0.94
C SER A 55 9.86 -12.23 -2.01
N PHE A 56 10.92 -12.56 -2.74
CA PHE A 56 11.46 -11.72 -3.80
C PHE A 56 11.25 -12.38 -5.16
N SER A 57 10.84 -11.59 -6.15
CA SER A 57 10.55 -12.09 -7.50
C SER A 57 10.94 -11.09 -8.58
N LEU A 58 11.37 -11.60 -9.73
CA LEU A 58 11.74 -10.76 -10.89
C LEU A 58 10.51 -10.14 -11.58
N LYS A 59 9.32 -10.71 -11.36
CA LYS A 59 8.05 -10.25 -11.94
C LYS A 59 7.09 -9.90 -10.82
N LYS A 60 6.21 -8.92 -11.06
CA LYS A 60 5.16 -8.55 -10.11
C LYS A 60 4.34 -9.79 -9.71
N PRO A 61 4.21 -10.12 -8.41
CA PRO A 61 3.47 -11.31 -7.94
C PRO A 61 1.96 -11.06 -7.96
N ALA A 62 1.40 -10.71 -9.13
CA ALA A 62 0.03 -10.24 -9.28
C ALA A 62 -1.01 -11.28 -8.84
N LYS A 63 -0.82 -12.56 -9.24
CA LYS A 63 -1.72 -13.67 -8.87
C LYS A 63 -1.73 -13.89 -7.35
N THR A 64 -0.55 -13.96 -6.73
CA THR A 64 -0.40 -14.11 -5.28
C THR A 64 -1.04 -12.93 -4.55
N GLY A 65 -0.78 -11.70 -5.02
CA GLY A 65 -1.38 -10.48 -4.51
C GLY A 65 -2.91 -10.50 -4.54
N GLN A 66 -3.49 -10.90 -5.67
CA GLN A 66 -4.95 -11.01 -5.81
C GLN A 66 -5.55 -11.98 -4.80
N ILE A 67 -4.96 -13.17 -4.63
CA ILE A 67 -5.41 -14.15 -3.64
C ILE A 67 -5.36 -13.57 -2.22
N LEU A 68 -4.30 -12.83 -1.88
CA LEU A 68 -4.16 -12.18 -0.57
C LEU A 68 -5.21 -11.08 -0.35
N VAL A 69 -5.52 -10.27 -1.37
CA VAL A 69 -6.63 -9.28 -1.29
C VAL A 69 -7.95 -9.97 -0.98
N GLU A 70 -8.26 -11.06 -1.70
CA GLU A 70 -9.48 -11.82 -1.50
C GLU A 70 -9.54 -12.45 -0.09
N MET A 71 -8.42 -12.92 0.45
CA MET A 71 -8.34 -13.43 1.82
C MET A 71 -8.52 -12.32 2.87
N LEU A 72 -7.98 -11.12 2.63
CA LEU A 72 -7.99 -10.02 3.60
C LEU A 72 -9.35 -9.32 3.69
N HIS A 73 -10.05 -9.20 2.55
CA HIS A 73 -11.30 -8.47 2.47
C HIS A 73 -12.52 -9.37 2.26
N GLY A 74 -12.34 -10.66 1.97
CA GLY A 74 -13.41 -11.55 1.52
C GLY A 74 -13.60 -11.49 0.00
N LYS A 75 -14.16 -12.56 -0.57
CA LYS A 75 -14.45 -12.66 -2.01
C LYS A 75 -15.43 -11.54 -2.42
N GLY A 76 -15.09 -10.76 -3.45
CA GLY A 76 -16.02 -9.85 -4.12
C GLY A 76 -15.95 -8.36 -3.78
N ILE A 77 -14.98 -7.86 -2.99
CA ILE A 77 -14.86 -6.42 -2.64
C ILE A 77 -14.19 -5.59 -3.74
N SER A 78 -14.59 -5.76 -5.00
CA SER A 78 -14.15 -4.88 -6.10
C SER A 78 -15.09 -3.70 -6.36
N LYS A 79 -16.19 -3.55 -5.60
CA LYS A 79 -17.14 -2.45 -5.76
C LYS A 79 -17.61 -1.96 -4.40
N LYS A 80 -16.96 -0.94 -3.84
CA LYS A 80 -17.58 -0.12 -2.79
C LYS A 80 -17.92 1.24 -3.39
N ASN A 81 -19.20 1.58 -3.29
CA ASN A 81 -19.78 2.84 -3.74
C ASN A 81 -19.06 4.03 -3.08
N PRO A 82 -18.88 5.16 -3.79
CA PRO A 82 -18.35 6.36 -3.19
C PRO A 82 -19.30 6.84 -2.09
N SER A 83 -18.83 6.79 -0.84
CA SER A 83 -19.54 7.42 0.28
C SER A 83 -19.44 8.95 0.15
N ALA A 84 -20.53 9.62 0.54
CA ALA A 84 -20.75 11.06 0.43
C ALA A 84 -19.49 11.90 0.75
N ARG A 85 -19.30 12.97 -0.03
CA ARG A 85 -18.26 13.98 0.20
C ARG A 85 -18.47 14.58 1.60
N SER A 86 -17.54 14.32 2.51
CA SER A 86 -17.45 15.14 3.72
C SER A 86 -16.67 16.39 3.34
N GLY A 87 -17.18 17.57 3.69
CA GLY A 87 -16.56 18.87 3.36
C GLY A 87 -15.26 19.18 4.10
N LEU A 88 -14.52 18.16 4.57
CA LEU A 88 -13.24 18.37 5.22
C LEU A 88 -12.20 18.77 4.17
N LYS A 89 -11.57 19.92 4.40
CA LYS A 89 -10.47 20.42 3.57
C LYS A 89 -9.27 19.51 3.74
N SER A 90 -8.76 18.97 2.63
CA SER A 90 -7.56 18.13 2.63
C SER A 90 -6.33 18.88 3.12
N SER A 91 -5.41 18.13 3.73
CA SER A 91 -4.17 18.70 4.27
C SER A 91 -3.34 19.30 3.14
N ARG A 92 -2.47 20.27 3.46
CA ARG A 92 -1.54 20.85 2.48
C ARG A 92 -0.67 19.77 1.82
N LYS A 93 -0.33 18.70 2.55
CA LYS A 93 0.46 17.59 2.00
C LYS A 93 -0.35 16.73 1.03
N VAL A 94 -1.61 16.47 1.32
CA VAL A 94 -2.51 15.76 0.39
C VAL A 94 -2.71 16.58 -0.89
N THR A 95 -2.93 17.89 -0.77
CA THR A 95 -3.00 18.78 -1.94
C THR A 95 -1.73 18.71 -2.79
N GLN A 96 -0.55 18.75 -2.17
CA GLN A 96 0.73 18.58 -2.86
C GLN A 96 0.84 17.22 -3.57
N MET A 97 0.41 16.13 -2.93
CA MET A 97 0.39 14.79 -3.56
C MET A 97 -0.53 14.75 -4.78
N VAL A 98 -1.71 15.36 -4.70
CA VAL A 98 -2.70 15.43 -5.78
C VAL A 98 -2.17 16.24 -6.96
N GLU A 99 -1.66 17.44 -6.71
CA GLU A 99 -1.04 18.27 -7.75
C GLU A 99 0.09 17.51 -8.45
N ARG A 100 0.93 16.84 -7.67
CA ARG A 100 2.05 16.09 -8.22
C ARG A 100 1.63 14.85 -9.00
N ALA A 101 0.63 14.13 -8.52
CA ALA A 101 0.04 12.99 -9.23
C ALA A 101 -0.52 13.40 -10.60
N ILE A 102 -1.21 14.54 -10.69
CA ILE A 102 -1.72 15.08 -11.96
C ILE A 102 -0.57 15.39 -12.91
N GLU A 103 0.47 16.06 -12.44
CA GLU A 103 1.64 16.39 -13.26
C GLU A 103 2.35 15.15 -13.80
N LEU A 104 2.60 14.16 -12.94
CA LEU A 104 3.23 12.89 -13.33
C LEU A 104 2.37 12.12 -14.34
N ASN A 105 1.04 12.07 -14.13
CA ASN A 105 0.11 11.47 -15.09
C ASN A 105 0.17 12.15 -16.46
N ASN A 106 0.18 13.49 -16.49
CA ASN A 106 0.27 14.26 -17.73
C ASN A 106 1.59 14.02 -18.46
N LYS A 107 2.68 13.84 -17.72
CA LYS A 107 4.01 13.54 -18.26
C LYS A 107 4.24 12.06 -18.57
N GLY A 108 3.30 11.18 -18.23
CA GLY A 108 3.42 9.73 -18.46
C GLY A 108 4.38 9.01 -17.51
N PHE A 109 4.66 9.58 -16.33
CA PHE A 109 5.48 8.92 -15.32
C PHE A 109 4.61 8.12 -14.35
N ALA A 110 4.93 6.83 -14.20
CA ALA A 110 4.25 5.96 -13.25
C ALA A 110 4.74 6.20 -11.82
N TRP A 111 3.86 6.64 -10.94
CA TRP A 111 4.10 6.85 -9.51
C TRP A 111 3.31 5.84 -8.67
N HIS A 112 3.65 5.79 -7.38
CA HIS A 112 2.98 4.90 -6.44
C HIS A 112 2.82 5.54 -5.08
N HIS A 113 1.90 4.99 -4.29
CA HIS A 113 1.63 5.45 -2.93
C HIS A 113 1.43 4.25 -2.01
N HIS A 114 1.66 4.47 -0.71
CA HIS A 114 1.41 3.51 0.34
C HIS A 114 0.53 4.13 1.41
N LEU A 115 -0.50 3.41 1.84
CA LEU A 115 -1.15 3.70 3.12
C LEU A 115 -0.56 2.76 4.18
N LEU A 116 0.22 3.33 5.09
CA LEU A 116 0.83 2.60 6.19
C LEU A 116 -0.09 2.64 7.41
N PHE A 117 -0.42 1.45 7.91
CA PHE A 117 -1.18 1.28 9.14
C PHE A 117 -0.32 1.68 10.35
N PRO A 118 -0.92 2.07 11.49
CA PRO A 118 -0.18 2.34 12.72
C PRO A 118 0.74 1.19 13.16
N ASP A 119 0.36 -0.06 12.87
CA ASP A 119 1.14 -1.26 13.20
C ASP A 119 1.96 -1.83 12.05
N CYS A 120 2.05 -1.12 10.92
CA CYS A 120 2.90 -1.50 9.79
C CYS A 120 4.38 -1.30 10.13
N ILE A 121 5.23 -2.27 9.80
CA ILE A 121 6.68 -2.19 10.03
C ILE A 121 7.37 -1.04 9.29
N PHE A 122 6.77 -0.57 8.19
CA PHE A 122 7.27 0.55 7.41
C PHE A 122 6.84 1.90 7.99
N ASN A 123 5.87 1.90 8.90
CA ASN A 123 5.41 3.10 9.56
C ASN A 123 6.35 3.47 10.71
N LYS A 124 6.98 4.64 10.62
CA LYS A 124 7.92 5.11 11.64
C LYS A 124 7.23 5.62 12.91
N ASP A 125 5.96 5.98 12.82
CA ASP A 125 5.18 6.48 13.96
C ASP A 125 3.88 5.69 14.10
N SER A 126 3.86 4.80 15.09
CA SER A 126 2.73 3.91 15.34
C SER A 126 1.50 4.60 15.95
N ARG A 127 1.54 5.93 16.14
CA ARG A 127 0.41 6.72 16.63
C ARG A 127 -0.48 7.25 15.50
N TYR A 128 -0.03 7.11 14.25
CA TYR A 128 -0.68 7.69 13.08
C TYR A 128 -0.79 6.68 11.95
N TRP A 129 -1.81 6.84 11.13
CA TRP A 129 -1.80 6.37 9.75
C TRP A 129 -0.89 7.27 8.95
N THR A 130 -0.08 6.70 8.06
CA THR A 130 0.85 7.48 7.22
C THR A 130 0.58 7.17 5.76
N LEU A 131 0.11 8.18 5.03
CA LEU A 131 0.04 8.15 3.57
C LEU A 131 1.39 8.61 3.01
N VAL A 132 1.97 7.79 2.15
CA VAL A 132 3.28 8.02 1.53
C VAL A 132 3.09 8.07 0.03
N PHE A 133 3.56 9.13 -0.59
CA PHE A 133 3.56 9.33 -2.04
C PHE A 133 5.01 9.33 -2.52
N GLU A 134 5.30 8.56 -3.56
CA GLU A 134 6.64 8.39 -4.11
C GLU A 134 6.70 8.95 -5.52
N ASP A 135 7.52 9.98 -5.68
CA ASP A 135 7.76 10.64 -6.95
C ASP A 135 9.02 10.08 -7.62
N PRO A 136 8.86 9.32 -8.72
CA PRO A 136 10.00 8.71 -9.41
C PRO A 136 10.85 9.73 -10.17
N LEU A 137 10.30 10.90 -10.52
CA LEU A 137 10.97 11.83 -11.44
C LEU A 137 12.06 12.65 -10.73
N ASN A 138 11.82 13.05 -9.48
CA ASN A 138 12.78 13.81 -8.68
C ASN A 138 13.27 13.04 -7.43
N GLY A 139 12.75 11.84 -7.17
CA GLY A 139 13.09 11.03 -6.00
C GLY A 139 12.50 11.55 -4.69
N GLU A 140 11.53 12.48 -4.74
CA GLU A 140 10.89 13.01 -3.56
C GLU A 140 9.86 12.05 -2.96
N VAL A 141 9.73 12.09 -1.64
CA VAL A 141 8.73 11.33 -0.89
C VAL A 141 7.92 12.28 -0.04
N ILE A 142 6.64 12.42 -0.36
CA ILE A 142 5.69 13.22 0.42
C ILE A 142 5.01 12.30 1.42
N LYS A 143 4.88 12.76 2.67
CA LYS A 143 4.18 12.02 3.74
C LYS A 143 3.11 12.89 4.38
N ASP A 144 1.96 12.30 4.62
CA ASP A 144 0.86 12.89 5.38
C ASP A 144 0.47 11.93 6.51
N MET A 145 0.32 12.44 7.73
CA MET A 145 0.03 11.65 8.92
C MET A 145 -1.31 12.04 9.53
N SER A 146 -2.14 11.05 9.84
CA SER A 146 -3.48 11.26 10.40
C SER A 146 -3.76 10.32 11.56
N LYS A 147 -4.54 10.77 12.56
CA LYS A 147 -4.93 9.93 13.70
C LYS A 147 -5.87 8.80 13.29
N GLU A 148 -6.70 9.05 12.30
CA GLU A 148 -7.65 8.10 11.73
C GLU A 148 -7.27 7.72 10.30
N LYS A 149 -7.91 6.67 9.76
CA LYS A 149 -7.70 6.29 8.36
C LYS A 149 -8.04 7.49 7.45
N PRO A 150 -7.12 7.97 6.60
CA PRO A 150 -7.30 9.19 5.81
C PRO A 150 -8.18 8.94 4.57
N ARG A 151 -9.47 8.67 4.81
CA ARG A 151 -10.43 8.28 3.75
C ARG A 151 -10.60 9.34 2.68
N GLU A 152 -10.67 10.61 3.06
CA GLU A 152 -10.82 11.70 2.08
C GLU A 152 -9.57 11.88 1.21
N ALA A 153 -8.37 11.81 1.81
CA ALA A 153 -7.13 11.83 1.04
C ALA A 153 -7.04 10.67 0.03
N LEU A 154 -7.46 9.47 0.43
CA LEU A 154 -7.52 8.32 -0.48
C LEU A 154 -8.52 8.53 -1.63
N LYS A 155 -9.69 9.13 -1.36
CA LYS A 155 -10.68 9.46 -2.41
C LYS A 155 -10.13 10.40 -3.46
N GLU A 156 -9.13 11.23 -3.12
CA GLU A 156 -8.47 12.13 -4.07
C GLU A 156 -7.31 11.44 -4.82
N ILE A 157 -6.49 10.66 -4.12
CA ILE A 157 -5.27 10.08 -4.68
C ILE A 157 -5.54 8.80 -5.48
N GLU A 158 -6.38 7.89 -4.98
CA GLU A 158 -6.59 6.59 -5.61
C GLU A 158 -7.14 6.69 -7.05
N PRO A 159 -8.12 7.56 -7.37
CA PRO A 159 -8.57 7.72 -8.76
C PRO A 159 -7.45 8.13 -9.71
N LEU A 160 -6.55 9.02 -9.28
CA LEU A 160 -5.40 9.45 -10.07
C LEU A 160 -4.41 8.30 -10.26
N PHE A 161 -4.20 7.47 -9.23
CA PHE A 161 -3.33 6.30 -9.31
C PHE A 161 -3.86 5.27 -10.31
N TYR A 162 -5.18 4.99 -10.29
CA TYR A 162 -5.79 4.04 -11.21
C TYR A 162 -5.97 4.57 -12.63
N ALA A 163 -5.96 5.89 -12.82
CA ALA A 163 -6.01 6.54 -14.14
C ALA A 163 -4.65 6.60 -14.86
N GLN A 164 -3.56 6.17 -14.21
CA GLN A 164 -2.23 6.13 -14.81
C GLN A 164 -2.23 5.31 -16.11
N LYS A 165 -1.64 5.89 -17.17
CA LYS A 165 -1.42 5.18 -18.44
C LYS A 165 -0.37 4.09 -18.21
N LYS A 166 -0.67 2.86 -18.63
CA LYS A 166 0.20 1.69 -18.52
C LYS A 166 1.01 1.49 -19.78
#